data_AF-A0A146MCS2-F1
#
_entry.id   AF-A0A146MCS2-F1
#
_cell.length_a   1.000
_cell.length_b   1.000
_cell.length_c   1.000
_cell.angle_alpha   90.00
_cell.angle_beta   90.00
_cell.angle_gamma   90.00
#
_symmetry.space_group_name_H-M   'P 1'
#
loop_
_entity.id
_entity.type
_entity.pdbx_description
1 polymer ?
#
loop_
_entity_poly.entity_id
_entity_poly.type
_entity_poly.pdbx_seq_one_letter_code
_entity_poly.pdbx_strand_id
1 'polypeptide(L)'
;MDQLRKMQERVNKTKEDVQRFKEKYEVALQELNSYNPKYMEDMTVVFEKCQALEAERLQFFKATLFSLHKCLNISQNVVLPLIYDEFSHTINNADHEKDLKWWSNNHGVNMAMNWPQFEDYTEEFRDIAKGKSKDSIPAGSITLINQRPVGEDLPEYPPVSNKSSTRKGNNMNTNSRVNDEPDVKESDQPKSPDSKSAARSTSSPALNGNYPNNEGPNPFEEDEWEDGEVLVDNGEPGIPVRALYDYVGAESDELSFKQGDTFEKLEDEDEQGWCKGRKEGRVGLYPANYVEPVA
;
A
#
# COMPACT_ATOMS: atom_id res chain seq x y z
N MET A 1 58.33 50.02 56.30
CA MET A 1 57.14 49.90 57.17
C MET A 1 55.87 50.37 56.47
N ASP A 2 55.85 51.55 55.84
CA ASP A 2 54.63 52.09 55.21
C ASP A 2 54.09 51.29 54.01
N GLN A 3 54.98 50.71 53.20
CA GLN A 3 54.59 49.93 52.03
C GLN A 3 53.88 48.62 52.41
N LEU A 4 54.31 47.99 53.49
CA LEU A 4 53.67 46.80 54.07
C LEU A 4 52.28 47.14 54.62
N ARG A 5 52.15 48.29 55.31
CA ARG A 5 50.87 48.80 55.81
C ARG A 5 49.87 49.06 54.68
N LYS A 6 50.32 49.69 53.58
CA LYS A 6 49.50 49.96 52.39
C LYS A 6 49.03 48.67 51.70
N MET A 7 49.88 47.64 51.65
CA MET A 7 49.47 46.33 51.13
C MET A 7 48.45 45.65 52.05
N GLN A 8 48.63 45.74 53.37
CA GLN A 8 47.67 45.20 54.33
C GLN A 8 46.29 45.89 54.23
N GLU A 9 46.24 47.22 54.09
CA GLU A 9 45.00 47.96 53.84
C GLU A 9 44.30 47.52 52.54
N ARG A 10 45.07 47.30 51.47
CA ARG A 10 44.51 46.80 50.20
C ARG A 10 43.90 45.41 50.36
N VAL A 11 44.60 44.50 51.03
CA VAL A 11 44.10 43.13 51.28
C VAL A 11 42.82 43.17 52.14
N ASN A 12 42.79 43.99 53.19
CA ASN A 12 41.62 44.13 54.04
C ASN A 12 40.43 44.70 53.26
N LYS A 13 40.65 45.76 52.46
CA LYS A 13 39.62 46.33 51.59
C LYS A 13 39.08 45.31 50.59
N THR A 14 39.96 44.54 49.94
CA THR A 14 39.53 43.48 49.02
C THR A 14 38.72 42.39 49.74
N LYS A 15 39.07 42.02 50.97
CA LYS A 15 38.27 41.07 51.77
C LYS A 15 36.89 41.61 52.10
N GLU A 16 36.79 42.88 52.49
CA GLU A 16 35.50 43.55 52.73
C GLU A 16 34.66 43.63 51.45
N ASP A 17 35.27 43.96 50.31
CA ASP A 17 34.59 43.99 49.02
C ASP A 17 34.09 42.60 48.62
N VAL A 18 34.90 41.55 48.78
CA VAL A 18 34.49 40.15 48.53
C VAL A 18 33.30 39.77 49.39
N GLN A 19 33.33 40.08 50.69
CA GLN A 19 32.22 39.78 51.60
C GLN A 19 30.95 40.53 51.19
N ARG A 20 31.07 41.82 50.87
CA ARG A 20 29.97 42.65 50.39
C ARG A 20 29.36 42.11 49.08
N PHE A 21 30.19 41.66 48.13
CA PHE A 21 29.69 41.09 46.88
C PHE A 21 29.06 39.72 47.07
N LYS A 22 29.62 38.90 47.97
CA LYS A 22 29.04 37.62 48.35
C LYS A 22 27.64 37.80 48.94
N GLU A 23 27.46 38.74 49.87
CA GLU A 23 26.14 39.04 50.45
C GLU A 23 25.14 39.50 49.38
N LYS A 24 25.57 40.38 48.46
CA LYS A 24 24.71 40.81 47.34
C LYS A 24 24.31 39.63 46.42
N TYR A 25 25.24 38.72 46.16
CA TYR A 25 24.97 37.52 45.36
C TYR A 25 24.00 36.57 46.07
N GLU A 26 24.18 36.35 47.38
CA GLU A 26 23.27 35.53 48.19
C GLU A 26 21.84 36.12 48.22
N VAL A 27 21.71 37.45 48.34
CA VAL A 27 20.40 38.12 48.25
C VAL A 27 19.77 37.93 46.87
N ALA A 28 20.54 38.08 45.78
CA ALA A 28 20.03 37.86 44.42
C ALA A 28 19.58 36.41 44.21
N LEU A 29 20.30 35.42 44.78
CA LEU A 29 19.88 34.02 44.75
C LEU A 29 18.61 33.78 45.56
N GLN A 30 18.46 34.42 46.72
CA GLN A 30 17.23 34.31 47.52
C GLN A 30 16.02 34.90 46.77
N GLU A 31 16.20 36.04 46.10
CA GLU A 31 15.16 36.64 45.27
C GLU A 31 14.77 35.72 44.11
N LEU A 32 15.74 35.17 43.38
CA LEU A 32 15.49 34.22 42.30
C LEU A 32 14.74 32.97 42.80
N ASN A 33 15.22 32.37 43.90
CA ASN A 33 14.59 31.19 44.48
C ASN A 33 13.18 31.47 45.01
N SER A 34 12.91 32.69 45.48
CA SER A 34 11.57 33.10 45.90
C SER A 34 10.59 33.16 44.72
N TYR A 35 11.10 33.38 43.49
CA TYR A 35 10.29 33.44 42.28
C TYR A 35 10.06 32.07 41.63
N ASN A 36 10.91 31.07 41.91
CA ASN A 36 10.79 29.71 41.35
C ASN A 36 9.38 29.11 41.42
N PRO A 37 8.64 29.18 42.55
CA PRO A 37 7.29 28.62 42.61
C PRO A 37 6.33 29.23 41.59
N LYS A 38 6.38 30.57 41.43
CA LYS A 38 5.55 31.29 40.47
C LYS A 38 5.94 30.98 39.03
N TYR A 39 7.25 30.94 38.75
CA TYR A 39 7.75 30.54 37.44
C TYR A 39 7.27 29.13 37.07
N MET A 40 7.38 28.16 37.99
CA MET A 40 6.93 26.79 37.75
C MET A 40 5.42 26.73 37.52
N GLU A 41 4.63 27.47 38.29
CA GLU A 41 3.18 27.58 38.09
C GLU A 41 2.85 28.12 36.70
N ASP A 42 3.41 29.26 36.32
CA ASP A 42 3.16 29.90 35.02
C ASP A 42 3.59 29.00 33.84
N MET A 43 4.74 28.33 33.96
CA MET A 43 5.21 27.38 32.94
C MET A 43 4.33 26.12 32.87
N THR A 44 3.85 25.63 34.01
CA THR A 44 2.93 24.48 34.05
C THR A 44 1.62 24.82 33.35
N VAL A 45 1.08 26.04 33.52
CA VAL A 45 -0.16 26.45 32.85
C VAL A 45 -0.01 26.40 31.32
N VAL A 46 1.10 26.91 30.79
CA VAL A 46 1.36 26.87 29.33
C VAL A 46 1.56 25.43 28.87
N PHE A 47 2.29 24.62 29.63
CA PHE A 47 2.52 23.22 29.32
C PHE A 47 1.22 22.42 29.27
N GLU A 48 0.35 22.55 30.28
CA GLU A 48 -0.95 21.86 30.34
C GLU A 48 -1.86 22.28 29.18
N LYS A 49 -1.79 23.54 28.74
CA LYS A 49 -2.51 23.99 27.54
C LYS A 49 -2.02 23.26 26.28
N CYS A 50 -0.70 23.10 26.11
CA CYS A 50 -0.14 22.33 25.00
C CYS A 50 -0.53 20.85 25.09
N GLN A 51 -0.51 20.27 26.29
CA GLN A 51 -0.94 18.88 26.52
C GLN A 51 -2.41 18.67 26.16
N ALA A 52 -3.29 19.63 26.47
CA ALA A 52 -4.69 19.55 26.09
C ALA A 52 -4.87 19.53 24.56
N LEU A 53 -4.15 20.39 23.84
CA LEU A 53 -4.17 20.42 22.37
C LEU A 53 -3.64 19.11 21.77
N GLU A 54 -2.55 18.57 22.31
CA GLU A 54 -2.02 17.29 21.84
C GLU A 54 -2.97 16.13 22.16
N ALA A 55 -3.64 16.15 23.31
CA ALA A 55 -4.64 15.15 23.66
C ALA A 55 -5.81 15.13 22.66
N GLU A 56 -6.28 16.29 22.22
CA GLU A 56 -7.31 16.39 21.16
C GLU A 56 -6.79 15.80 19.84
N ARG A 57 -5.56 16.12 19.44
CA ARG A 57 -4.94 15.55 18.23
C ARG A 57 -4.85 14.02 18.31
N LEU A 58 -4.37 13.49 19.44
CA LEU A 58 -4.24 12.05 19.64
C LEU A 58 -5.59 11.33 19.61
N GLN A 59 -6.62 11.91 20.22
CA GLN A 59 -7.98 11.38 20.18
C GLN A 59 -8.56 11.39 18.76
N PHE A 60 -8.32 12.48 18.02
CA PHE A 60 -8.69 12.57 16.61
C PHE A 60 -8.00 11.49 15.78
N PHE A 61 -6.68 11.33 15.91
CA PHE A 61 -5.93 10.29 15.19
C PHE A 61 -6.46 8.89 15.50
N LYS A 62 -6.70 8.60 16.78
CA LYS A 62 -7.30 7.33 17.20
C LYS A 62 -8.66 7.08 16.51
N ALA A 63 -9.55 8.07 16.53
CA ALA A 63 -10.86 7.95 15.89
C ALA A 63 -10.74 7.75 14.37
N THR A 64 -9.85 8.49 13.72
CA THR A 64 -9.58 8.39 12.28
C THR A 64 -9.05 7.00 11.91
N LEU A 65 -8.12 6.45 12.68
CA LEU A 65 -7.59 5.09 12.45
C LEU A 65 -8.69 4.02 12.61
N PHE A 66 -9.56 4.15 13.60
CA PHE A 66 -10.71 3.25 13.72
C PHE A 66 -11.71 3.39 12.57
N SER A 67 -11.94 4.62 12.09
CA SER A 67 -12.77 4.87 10.92
C SER A 67 -12.18 4.22 9.67
N LEU A 68 -10.88 4.38 9.44
CA LEU A 68 -10.16 3.75 8.34
C LEU A 68 -10.27 2.23 8.41
N HIS A 69 -10.02 1.64 9.58
CA HIS A 69 -10.18 0.20 9.79
C HIS A 69 -11.61 -0.26 9.44
N LYS A 70 -12.63 0.49 9.85
CA LYS A 70 -14.03 0.17 9.54
C LYS A 70 -14.30 0.20 8.03
N CYS A 71 -13.74 1.16 7.30
CA CYS A 71 -13.89 1.24 5.84
C CYS A 71 -13.17 0.11 5.10
N LEU A 72 -12.01 -0.33 5.62
CA LEU A 72 -11.21 -1.40 5.02
C LEU A 72 -11.67 -2.80 5.42
N ASN A 73 -12.47 -2.94 6.47
CA ASN A 73 -12.91 -4.24 6.95
C ASN A 73 -14.06 -4.81 6.12
N ILE A 74 -13.72 -5.46 5.01
CA ILE A 74 -14.66 -6.10 4.07
C ILE A 74 -15.38 -7.29 4.73
N SER A 75 -14.82 -7.93 5.76
CA SER A 75 -15.47 -9.07 6.43
C SER A 75 -16.77 -8.71 7.14
N GLN A 76 -16.93 -7.45 7.54
CA GLN A 76 -18.16 -6.94 8.14
C GLN A 76 -19.16 -6.42 7.11
N ASN A 77 -18.81 -6.45 5.82
CA ASN A 77 -19.70 -6.02 4.76
C ASN A 77 -20.74 -7.13 4.46
N VAL A 78 -22.01 -6.82 4.69
CA VAL A 78 -23.14 -7.72 4.48
C VAL A 78 -23.35 -8.14 3.02
N VAL A 79 -22.85 -7.35 2.06
CA VAL A 79 -22.96 -7.65 0.62
C VAL A 79 -21.99 -8.76 0.22
N LEU A 80 -20.85 -8.87 0.89
CA LEU A 80 -19.80 -9.80 0.49
C LEU A 80 -20.28 -11.27 0.52
N PRO A 81 -20.91 -11.79 1.60
CA PRO A 81 -21.48 -13.15 1.59
C PRO A 81 -22.55 -13.34 0.52
N LEU A 82 -23.40 -12.34 0.29
CA LEU A 82 -24.49 -12.42 -0.69
C LEU A 82 -23.98 -12.65 -2.11
N ILE A 83 -22.83 -12.06 -2.48
CA ILE A 83 -22.19 -12.29 -3.77
C ILE A 83 -21.86 -13.78 -3.96
N TYR A 84 -21.33 -14.42 -2.92
CA TYR A 84 -20.98 -15.84 -2.98
C TYR A 84 -22.22 -16.74 -2.97
N ASP A 85 -23.26 -16.39 -2.21
CA ASP A 85 -24.54 -17.10 -2.23
C ASP A 85 -25.22 -17.01 -3.59
N GLU A 86 -25.25 -15.83 -4.22
CA GLU A 86 -25.81 -15.62 -5.56
C GLU A 86 -25.01 -16.38 -6.63
N PHE A 87 -23.68 -16.36 -6.53
CA PHE A 87 -22.81 -17.11 -7.44
C PHE A 87 -23.05 -18.63 -7.32
N SER A 88 -23.14 -19.14 -6.10
CA SER A 88 -23.46 -20.55 -5.83
C SER A 88 -24.85 -20.92 -6.37
N HIS A 89 -25.85 -20.06 -6.17
CA HIS A 89 -27.19 -20.29 -6.69
C HIS A 89 -27.20 -20.35 -8.23
N THR A 90 -26.46 -19.44 -8.88
CA THR A 90 -26.32 -19.41 -10.35
C THR A 90 -25.72 -20.70 -10.90
N ILE A 91 -24.65 -21.21 -10.27
CA ILE A 91 -24.03 -22.47 -10.68
C ILE A 91 -24.99 -23.64 -10.47
N ASN A 92 -25.67 -23.71 -9.32
CA ASN A 92 -26.59 -24.81 -9.02
C ASN A 92 -27.80 -24.83 -9.96
N ASN A 93 -28.20 -23.68 -10.50
CA ASN A 93 -29.31 -23.59 -11.45
C ASN A 93 -28.91 -23.99 -12.88
N ALA A 94 -27.61 -24.20 -13.18
CA ALA A 94 -27.16 -24.65 -14.48
C ALA A 94 -27.66 -26.08 -14.74
N ASP A 95 -28.42 -26.25 -15.81
CA ASP A 95 -29.11 -27.51 -16.13
C ASP A 95 -28.77 -27.95 -17.55
N HIS A 96 -27.90 -28.96 -17.63
CA HIS A 96 -27.42 -29.50 -18.90
C HIS A 96 -28.54 -30.06 -19.79
N GLU A 97 -29.66 -30.56 -19.22
CA GLU A 97 -30.75 -31.11 -20.04
C GLU A 97 -31.49 -29.99 -20.78
N LYS A 98 -31.68 -28.83 -20.13
CA LYS A 98 -32.25 -27.65 -20.77
C LYS A 98 -31.38 -27.17 -21.92
N ASP A 99 -30.07 -27.14 -21.72
CA ASP A 99 -29.12 -26.70 -22.75
C ASP A 99 -29.09 -27.65 -23.95
N LEU A 100 -29.04 -28.96 -23.71
CA LEU A 100 -29.11 -29.98 -24.77
C LEU A 100 -30.42 -29.91 -25.54
N LYS A 101 -31.54 -29.68 -24.84
CA LYS A 101 -32.86 -29.51 -25.47
C LYS A 101 -32.92 -28.24 -26.32
N TRP A 102 -32.41 -27.13 -25.80
CA TRP A 102 -32.32 -25.87 -26.54
C TRP A 102 -31.50 -26.05 -27.82
N TRP A 103 -30.33 -26.70 -27.73
CA TRP A 103 -29.50 -26.98 -28.89
C TRP A 103 -30.20 -27.88 -29.91
N SER A 104 -30.83 -28.96 -29.45
CA SER A 104 -31.55 -29.89 -30.33
C SER A 104 -32.68 -29.20 -31.11
N ASN A 105 -33.39 -28.27 -30.48
CA ASN A 105 -34.50 -27.53 -31.10
C ASN A 105 -34.03 -26.48 -32.10
N ASN A 106 -32.91 -25.81 -31.82
CA ASN A 106 -32.44 -24.68 -32.62
C ASN A 106 -31.46 -25.09 -33.73
N HIS A 107 -30.70 -26.17 -33.52
CA HIS A 107 -29.60 -26.59 -34.38
C HIS A 107 -29.53 -28.10 -34.60
N GLY A 108 -30.46 -28.87 -34.03
CA GLY A 108 -30.44 -30.32 -34.08
C GLY A 108 -31.68 -30.93 -34.72
N VAL A 109 -31.97 -32.15 -34.29
CA VAL A 109 -32.99 -33.01 -34.89
C VAL A 109 -34.43 -32.54 -34.67
N ASN A 110 -34.65 -31.64 -33.72
CA ASN A 110 -35.97 -31.10 -33.41
C ASN A 110 -36.29 -29.82 -34.21
N MET A 111 -35.38 -29.36 -35.06
CA MET A 111 -35.68 -28.27 -36.00
C MET A 111 -36.83 -28.68 -36.94
N ALA A 112 -37.69 -27.72 -37.26
CA ALA A 112 -38.77 -27.96 -38.21
C ALA A 112 -38.21 -28.31 -39.59
N MET A 113 -38.58 -29.48 -40.09
CA MET A 113 -38.18 -29.97 -41.41
C MET A 113 -39.43 -30.18 -42.26
N ASN A 114 -39.44 -29.59 -43.45
CA ASN A 114 -40.44 -29.88 -44.46
C ASN A 114 -39.98 -31.11 -45.24
N TRP A 115 -40.41 -32.28 -44.79
CA TRP A 115 -40.10 -33.54 -45.47
C TRP A 115 -40.68 -33.55 -46.88
N PRO A 116 -39.98 -34.12 -47.87
CA PRO A 116 -40.49 -34.21 -49.23
C PRO A 116 -41.87 -34.88 -49.25
N GLN A 117 -42.85 -34.20 -49.84
CA GLN A 117 -44.18 -34.75 -50.10
C GLN A 117 -44.44 -34.74 -51.60
N PHE A 118 -45.39 -35.56 -52.03
CA PHE A 118 -45.81 -35.55 -53.43
C PHE A 118 -46.50 -34.22 -53.71
N GLU A 119 -45.93 -33.43 -54.61
CA GLU A 119 -46.49 -32.18 -55.09
C GLU A 119 -47.16 -32.44 -56.44
N ASP A 120 -48.45 -32.14 -56.55
CA ASP A 120 -49.20 -32.25 -57.81
C ASP A 120 -48.60 -31.30 -58.87
N TYR A 121 -48.48 -31.79 -60.10
CA TYR A 121 -47.94 -30.99 -61.20
C TYR A 121 -48.83 -29.78 -61.48
N THR A 122 -48.33 -28.60 -61.17
CA THR A 122 -48.91 -27.32 -61.61
C THR A 122 -48.07 -26.75 -62.76
N GLU A 123 -48.72 -26.15 -63.75
CA GLU A 123 -48.02 -25.58 -64.93
C GLU A 123 -47.09 -24.40 -64.57
N GLU A 124 -47.16 -23.88 -63.34
CA GLU A 124 -46.31 -22.80 -62.80
C GLU A 124 -44.84 -23.21 -62.63
N PHE A 125 -44.53 -24.51 -62.56
CA PHE A 125 -43.15 -25.01 -62.53
C PHE A 125 -42.46 -25.01 -63.91
N ARG A 126 -43.16 -24.69 -65.02
CA ARG A 126 -42.56 -24.63 -66.36
C ARG A 126 -41.53 -23.51 -66.52
N ASP A 127 -41.65 -22.43 -65.74
CA ASP A 127 -40.91 -21.19 -65.99
C ASP A 127 -39.51 -21.13 -65.36
N ILE A 128 -39.07 -22.20 -64.67
CA ILE A 128 -37.73 -22.28 -64.04
C ILE A 128 -36.58 -22.17 -65.08
N ALA A 129 -36.87 -22.30 -66.39
CA ALA A 129 -35.86 -22.20 -67.46
C ALA A 129 -35.88 -20.88 -68.28
N LYS A 130 -36.79 -19.92 -68.03
CA LYS A 130 -36.79 -18.65 -68.77
C LYS A 130 -36.58 -17.48 -67.83
N GLY A 131 -35.30 -17.18 -67.61
CA GLY A 131 -34.85 -16.14 -66.69
C GLY A 131 -35.46 -14.75 -66.91
N LYS A 132 -35.42 -14.00 -65.80
CA LYS A 132 -35.75 -12.58 -65.57
C LYS A 132 -37.09 -12.34 -64.87
N SER A 133 -37.16 -12.64 -63.58
CA SER A 133 -37.90 -11.80 -62.63
C SER A 133 -37.08 -11.62 -61.36
N LYS A 134 -36.92 -10.36 -60.97
CA LYS A 134 -36.20 -9.87 -59.79
C LYS A 134 -37.24 -9.76 -58.67
N ASP A 135 -37.73 -10.90 -58.18
CA ASP A 135 -38.51 -10.98 -56.95
C ASP A 135 -38.18 -12.30 -56.25
N SER A 136 -38.04 -12.21 -54.94
CA SER A 136 -37.54 -13.24 -54.05
C SER A 136 -38.22 -14.59 -54.26
N ILE A 137 -37.45 -15.58 -54.71
CA ILE A 137 -37.84 -16.99 -54.66
C ILE A 137 -38.13 -17.31 -53.18
N PRO A 138 -39.35 -17.75 -52.81
CA PRO A 138 -39.61 -18.24 -51.47
C PRO A 138 -38.68 -19.40 -51.19
N ALA A 139 -38.10 -19.48 -49.99
CA ALA A 139 -37.23 -20.56 -49.56
C ALA A 139 -37.99 -21.90 -49.42
N GLY A 140 -38.50 -22.42 -50.53
CA GLY A 140 -39.22 -23.68 -50.67
C GLY A 140 -38.73 -24.39 -51.93
N SER A 141 -38.36 -25.66 -51.74
CA SER A 141 -38.01 -26.66 -52.76
C SER A 141 -36.85 -26.33 -53.72
N ILE A 142 -35.62 -26.58 -53.24
CA ILE A 142 -34.52 -26.99 -54.14
C ILE A 142 -34.93 -28.35 -54.73
N THR A 143 -35.46 -28.36 -55.94
CA THR A 143 -35.57 -29.58 -56.73
C THR A 143 -34.19 -29.93 -57.26
N LEU A 144 -33.73 -31.17 -57.02
CA LEU A 144 -32.48 -31.67 -57.59
C LEU A 144 -32.60 -31.62 -59.13
N ILE A 145 -32.01 -30.61 -59.76
CA ILE A 145 -31.63 -30.69 -61.17
C ILE A 145 -30.16 -31.17 -61.22
N ASN A 146 -30.00 -32.42 -61.64
CA ASN A 146 -28.79 -33.15 -62.03
C ASN A 146 -28.73 -34.53 -61.36
N GLN A 147 -29.54 -35.46 -61.83
CA GLN A 147 -29.18 -36.88 -61.73
C GLN A 147 -27.93 -37.09 -62.60
N ARG A 148 -26.75 -37.16 -61.98
CA ARG A 148 -25.59 -37.77 -62.61
C ARG A 148 -25.72 -39.29 -62.44
N PRO A 149 -25.45 -40.10 -63.49
CA PRO A 149 -25.45 -41.55 -63.35
C PRO A 149 -24.46 -41.96 -62.25
N VAL A 150 -24.88 -42.90 -61.40
CA VAL A 150 -24.09 -43.37 -60.25
C VAL A 150 -22.86 -44.10 -60.75
N GLY A 151 -21.73 -43.42 -60.72
CA GLY A 151 -20.40 -43.93 -61.00
C GLY A 151 -19.43 -42.76 -61.09
N GLU A 152 -18.47 -42.70 -60.16
CA GLU A 152 -17.48 -41.62 -60.01
C GLU A 152 -17.98 -40.35 -59.32
N ASP A 153 -18.13 -40.42 -58.01
CA ASP A 153 -17.64 -39.38 -57.09
C ASP A 153 -17.72 -40.00 -55.68
N LEU A 154 -16.67 -40.76 -55.32
CA LEU A 154 -16.46 -41.15 -53.93
C LEU A 154 -16.09 -39.87 -53.15
N PRO A 155 -16.76 -39.54 -52.04
CA PRO A 155 -16.23 -38.56 -51.11
C PRO A 155 -14.89 -39.09 -50.58
N GLU A 156 -13.81 -38.37 -50.89
CA GLU A 156 -12.51 -38.61 -50.29
C GLU A 156 -12.61 -38.22 -48.81
N TYR A 157 -12.82 -39.23 -47.95
CA TYR A 157 -12.77 -39.04 -46.52
C TYR A 157 -11.30 -38.80 -46.10
N PRO A 158 -11.01 -37.78 -45.28
CA PRO A 158 -9.72 -37.71 -44.62
C PRO A 158 -9.55 -38.98 -43.76
N PRO A 159 -8.37 -39.62 -43.72
CA PRO A 159 -8.22 -40.91 -43.07
C PRO A 159 -8.45 -40.75 -41.57
N VAL A 160 -9.56 -41.29 -41.09
CA VAL A 160 -9.78 -41.51 -39.66
C VAL A 160 -8.92 -42.71 -39.27
N SER A 161 -7.71 -42.45 -38.77
CA SER A 161 -6.89 -43.47 -38.14
C SER A 161 -7.50 -43.82 -36.80
N ASN A 162 -8.27 -44.92 -36.74
CA ASN A 162 -8.40 -45.67 -35.51
C ASN A 162 -8.71 -47.13 -35.82
N LYS A 163 -7.74 -48.01 -35.54
CA LYS A 163 -7.95 -49.30 -34.89
C LYS A 163 -6.65 -49.86 -34.33
N SER A 164 -6.53 -49.70 -33.01
CA SER A 164 -6.27 -50.74 -32.01
C SER A 164 -5.52 -52.04 -32.39
N SER A 165 -4.68 -52.44 -31.41
CA SER A 165 -4.17 -53.79 -31.07
C SER A 165 -2.72 -54.06 -31.53
N THR A 166 -1.77 -54.58 -30.74
CA THR A 166 -1.85 -55.37 -29.49
C THR A 166 -0.48 -55.43 -28.78
N ARG A 167 -0.51 -55.74 -27.47
CA ARG A 167 0.49 -56.45 -26.62
C ARG A 167 1.67 -55.67 -26.00
N LYS A 168 1.65 -55.55 -24.67
CA LYS A 168 2.37 -56.45 -23.73
C LYS A 168 2.14 -56.05 -22.26
N GLY A 169 2.05 -57.04 -21.37
CA GLY A 169 2.52 -56.92 -19.99
C GLY A 169 1.48 -57.11 -18.88
N ASN A 170 1.30 -58.36 -18.46
CA ASN A 170 0.73 -58.74 -17.17
C ASN A 170 1.50 -58.11 -15.99
N ASN A 171 0.83 -57.72 -14.90
CA ASN A 171 0.69 -58.63 -13.74
C ASN A 171 -0.22 -58.04 -12.65
N MET A 172 -1.18 -58.86 -12.22
CA MET A 172 -1.97 -58.71 -11.00
C MET A 172 -1.23 -59.33 -9.81
N ASN A 173 -1.43 -58.76 -8.61
CA ASN A 173 -1.89 -59.47 -7.42
C ASN A 173 -2.26 -58.42 -6.35
N THR A 174 -3.53 -58.20 -6.02
CA THR A 174 -4.39 -58.87 -5.02
C THR A 174 -3.92 -58.81 -3.55
N ASN A 175 -4.91 -58.44 -2.72
CA ASN A 175 -5.11 -58.69 -1.30
C ASN A 175 -4.59 -57.72 -0.22
N SER A 176 -5.54 -56.89 0.25
CA SER A 176 -6.26 -57.10 1.52
C SER A 176 -5.89 -56.27 2.75
N ARG A 177 -6.96 -55.88 3.47
CA ARG A 177 -7.11 -55.53 4.91
C ARG A 177 -6.63 -54.13 5.34
N VAL A 178 -7.25 -53.40 6.28
CA VAL A 178 -8.50 -53.47 7.10
C VAL A 178 -8.53 -52.15 7.90
N ASN A 179 -9.73 -51.57 8.07
CA ASN A 179 -10.24 -50.65 9.12
C ASN A 179 -9.43 -49.37 9.51
N ASP A 180 -9.99 -48.32 10.11
CA ASP A 180 -11.16 -48.13 10.98
C ASP A 180 -11.63 -46.66 10.91
N GLU A 181 -12.88 -46.44 11.29
CA GLU A 181 -13.62 -45.17 11.37
C GLU A 181 -13.10 -44.25 12.53
N PRO A 182 -13.56 -43.00 12.72
CA PRO A 182 -14.85 -42.81 13.42
C PRO A 182 -15.71 -41.58 13.06
N ASP A 183 -16.97 -41.76 13.46
CA ASP A 183 -18.16 -40.92 13.51
C ASP A 183 -18.11 -39.80 14.58
N VAL A 184 -19.09 -38.90 14.46
CA VAL A 184 -19.39 -37.67 15.23
C VAL A 184 -20.02 -37.96 16.60
N LYS A 185 -19.79 -37.10 17.63
CA LYS A 185 -20.80 -36.61 18.60
C LYS A 185 -20.29 -35.62 19.68
N GLU A 186 -20.85 -34.40 19.62
CA GLU A 186 -21.46 -33.54 20.65
C GLU A 186 -21.30 -33.85 22.16
N SER A 187 -20.92 -32.83 22.98
CA SER A 187 -21.69 -32.32 24.15
C SER A 187 -20.90 -31.37 25.10
N ASP A 188 -21.56 -30.24 25.41
CA ASP A 188 -21.66 -29.44 26.66
C ASP A 188 -20.52 -29.14 27.66
N GLN A 189 -20.56 -27.86 28.09
CA GLN A 189 -19.88 -27.15 29.21
C GLN A 189 -20.20 -27.71 30.64
N PRO A 190 -19.88 -27.05 31.80
CA PRO A 190 -18.99 -25.90 32.15
C PRO A 190 -18.10 -26.15 33.41
N LYS A 191 -17.21 -25.19 33.76
CA LYS A 191 -17.08 -24.56 35.11
C LYS A 191 -15.84 -23.67 35.28
N SER A 192 -16.07 -22.42 35.66
CA SER A 192 -15.19 -21.52 36.42
C SER A 192 -15.24 -21.86 37.93
N PRO A 193 -14.35 -21.36 38.83
CA PRO A 193 -14.39 -19.96 39.32
C PRO A 193 -13.04 -19.30 39.77
N ASP A 194 -13.02 -17.96 39.78
CA ASP A 194 -12.55 -16.98 40.82
C ASP A 194 -11.29 -17.28 41.70
N SER A 195 -10.41 -16.35 42.13
CA SER A 195 -10.43 -14.88 42.27
C SER A 195 -9.12 -14.35 42.94
N LYS A 196 -8.83 -13.02 42.78
CA LYS A 196 -8.16 -12.07 43.73
C LYS A 196 -6.66 -12.30 44.07
N SER A 197 -5.76 -11.33 44.31
CA SER A 197 -5.79 -9.86 44.52
C SER A 197 -4.35 -9.29 44.71
N ALA A 198 -4.20 -7.97 44.50
CA ALA A 198 -3.40 -7.00 45.28
C ALA A 198 -1.89 -6.72 45.00
N ALA A 199 -1.67 -5.52 44.43
CA ALA A 199 -0.73 -4.44 44.75
C ALA A 199 0.54 -4.65 45.62
N ARG A 200 1.67 -4.08 45.17
CA ARG A 200 2.49 -3.19 46.02
C ARG A 200 3.54 -2.36 45.25
N SER A 201 3.57 -1.07 45.58
CA SER A 201 4.59 -0.07 45.26
C SER A 201 5.88 -0.29 46.06
N THR A 202 7.03 0.15 45.54
CA THR A 202 8.14 0.70 46.36
C THR A 202 8.99 1.68 45.56
N SER A 203 9.17 2.85 46.16
CA SER A 203 10.02 3.97 45.80
C SER A 203 11.48 3.77 46.22
N SER A 204 12.35 4.58 45.61
CA SER A 204 13.82 4.73 45.66
C SER A 204 14.47 4.85 47.05
N PRO A 205 15.83 4.83 47.16
CA PRO A 205 16.54 6.13 47.25
C PRO A 205 18.02 6.20 46.74
N ALA A 206 18.32 7.34 46.10
CA ALA A 206 19.37 8.35 46.38
C ALA A 206 20.91 8.06 46.43
N LEU A 207 21.62 8.89 45.63
CA LEU A 207 22.75 9.81 45.93
C LEU A 207 24.24 9.37 46.01
N ASN A 208 25.01 9.95 45.06
CA ASN A 208 26.31 10.65 45.13
C ASN A 208 27.63 9.98 45.56
N GLY A 209 28.68 10.16 44.72
CA GLY A 209 30.06 10.39 45.19
C GLY A 209 31.23 9.86 44.34
N ASN A 210 31.74 10.70 43.42
CA ASN A 210 33.15 11.04 43.16
C ASN A 210 34.26 9.94 43.10
N TYR A 211 34.83 9.64 41.92
CA TYR A 211 36.18 9.06 41.74
C TYR A 211 36.86 9.54 40.42
N PRO A 212 38.21 9.54 40.34
CA PRO A 212 39.03 10.45 39.54
C PRO A 212 39.34 9.95 38.11
N ASN A 213 39.90 10.87 37.29
CA ASN A 213 40.48 10.67 35.96
C ASN A 213 40.87 9.22 35.63
N ASN A 214 40.16 8.64 34.66
CA ASN A 214 40.62 7.47 33.92
C ASN A 214 40.37 7.74 32.44
N GLU A 215 41.45 7.81 31.66
CA GLU A 215 41.44 7.93 30.21
C GLU A 215 40.92 6.62 29.60
N GLY A 216 39.60 6.54 29.43
CA GLY A 216 38.92 5.56 28.60
C GLY A 216 37.86 6.28 27.77
N PRO A 217 37.68 5.93 26.48
CA PRO A 217 36.69 6.60 25.65
C PRO A 217 35.30 6.36 26.24
N ASN A 218 34.55 7.45 26.40
CA ASN A 218 33.21 7.45 26.93
C ASN A 218 32.29 6.71 25.93
N PRO A 219 31.69 5.55 26.25
CA PRO A 219 30.95 4.73 25.28
C PRO A 219 29.59 5.32 24.83
N PHE A 220 29.39 6.62 25.08
CA PHE A 220 28.20 7.40 24.73
C PHE A 220 28.57 8.67 23.91
N GLU A 221 29.81 8.79 23.46
CA GLU A 221 30.24 9.78 22.47
C GLU A 221 30.52 9.07 21.14
N GLU A 222 29.47 8.62 20.47
CA GLU A 222 29.50 8.27 19.05
C GLU A 222 28.07 8.41 18.52
N ASP A 223 27.71 9.67 18.26
CA ASP A 223 26.81 10.13 17.20
C ASP A 223 27.07 11.65 17.11
N GLU A 224 28.33 11.99 16.82
CA GLU A 224 28.61 13.23 16.08
C GLU A 224 27.89 13.06 14.75
N TRP A 225 26.67 13.59 14.69
CA TRP A 225 25.94 13.79 13.44
C TRP A 225 26.94 14.37 12.45
N GLU A 226 27.21 13.62 11.37
CA GLU A 226 28.00 14.07 10.23
C GLU A 226 27.46 15.44 9.85
N ASP A 227 28.22 16.46 10.22
CA ASP A 227 27.99 17.85 9.86
C ASP A 227 27.86 17.85 8.34
N GLY A 228 26.67 18.22 7.86
CA GLY A 228 26.08 17.75 6.61
C GLY A 228 27.06 17.66 5.45
N GLU A 229 26.94 16.58 4.66
CA GLU A 229 27.64 16.47 3.39
C GLU A 229 27.55 17.79 2.64
N VAL A 230 28.66 18.53 2.59
CA VAL A 230 28.75 19.76 1.84
C VAL A 230 28.47 19.35 0.41
N LEU A 231 27.30 19.73 -0.13
CA LEU A 231 26.91 19.40 -1.49
C LEU A 231 27.92 20.02 -2.46
N VAL A 232 28.97 19.26 -2.75
CA VAL A 232 30.09 19.70 -3.59
C VAL A 232 29.67 19.59 -5.05
N ASP A 233 30.05 20.63 -5.79
CA ASP A 233 29.94 20.66 -7.24
C ASP A 233 30.91 19.63 -7.83
N ASN A 234 30.39 18.48 -8.27
CA ASN A 234 31.16 17.42 -8.92
C ASN A 234 31.61 17.76 -10.35
N GLY A 235 31.31 18.96 -10.86
CA GLY A 235 31.74 19.44 -12.18
C GLY A 235 31.05 18.75 -13.36
N GLU A 236 30.11 17.83 -13.10
CA GLU A 236 29.35 17.16 -14.15
C GLU A 236 28.36 18.13 -14.81
N PRO A 237 28.17 18.04 -16.14
CA PRO A 237 27.19 18.85 -16.85
C PRO A 237 25.77 18.42 -16.45
N GLY A 238 25.05 19.30 -15.76
CA GLY A 238 23.67 19.04 -15.38
C GLY A 238 22.67 19.24 -16.53
N ILE A 239 21.46 18.75 -16.33
CA ILE A 239 20.35 18.89 -17.29
C ILE A 239 19.66 20.23 -17.02
N PRO A 240 19.47 21.11 -18.01
CA PRO A 240 18.78 22.37 -17.79
C PRO A 240 17.31 22.13 -17.43
N VAL A 241 16.87 22.70 -16.32
CA VAL A 241 15.50 22.65 -15.81
C VAL A 241 14.98 24.07 -15.59
N ARG A 242 13.67 24.27 -15.77
CA ARG A 242 12.97 25.54 -15.55
C ARG A 242 12.04 25.41 -14.35
N ALA A 243 12.11 26.38 -13.45
CA ALA A 243 11.20 26.48 -12.32
C ALA A 243 9.77 26.80 -12.77
N LEU A 244 8.82 25.96 -12.36
CA LEU A 244 7.39 26.16 -12.58
C LEU A 244 6.77 27.09 -11.53
N TYR A 245 7.35 27.14 -10.33
CA TYR A 245 6.85 27.93 -9.20
C TYR A 245 7.99 28.61 -8.44
N ASP A 246 7.66 29.62 -7.64
CA ASP A 246 8.60 30.21 -6.70
C ASP A 246 8.88 29.23 -5.55
N TYR A 247 10.15 29.09 -5.17
CA TYR A 247 10.60 28.27 -4.05
C TYR A 247 11.64 29.02 -3.21
N VAL A 248 11.41 29.08 -1.90
CA VAL A 248 12.33 29.68 -0.93
C VAL A 248 12.79 28.58 -0.01
N GLY A 249 14.08 28.27 -0.06
CA GLY A 249 14.69 27.21 0.74
C GLY A 249 14.58 27.52 2.23
N ALA A 250 14.14 26.55 3.02
CA ALA A 250 14.02 26.69 4.46
C ALA A 250 15.36 26.42 5.17
N GLU A 251 16.13 25.45 4.66
CA GLU A 251 17.42 25.04 5.21
C GLU A 251 18.61 25.52 4.36
N SER A 252 19.84 25.40 4.91
CA SER A 252 21.06 25.94 4.29
C SER A 252 21.53 25.16 3.06
N ASP A 253 21.10 23.91 2.94
CA ASP A 253 21.34 22.98 1.84
C ASP A 253 20.27 23.08 0.74
N GLU A 254 19.21 23.87 0.92
CA GLU A 254 18.14 24.07 -0.08
C GLU A 254 18.42 25.20 -1.07
N LEU A 255 17.95 25.03 -2.31
CA LEU A 255 18.14 25.97 -3.41
C LEU A 255 16.92 26.88 -3.58
N SER A 256 17.09 28.21 -3.44
CA SER A 256 16.00 29.17 -3.65
C SER A 256 15.92 29.65 -5.11
N PHE A 257 14.72 29.67 -5.70
CA PHE A 257 14.49 30.12 -7.08
C PHE A 257 13.10 30.70 -7.31
N LYS A 258 12.94 31.45 -8.40
CA LYS A 258 11.66 32.01 -8.82
C LYS A 258 11.11 31.28 -10.04
N GLN A 259 9.80 31.33 -10.22
CA GLN A 259 9.11 30.84 -11.40
C GLN A 259 9.75 31.43 -12.66
N GLY A 260 10.09 30.56 -13.60
CA GLY A 260 10.75 30.90 -14.87
C GLY A 260 12.28 30.88 -14.81
N ASP A 261 12.90 30.78 -13.63
CA ASP A 261 14.35 30.63 -13.52
C ASP A 261 14.81 29.31 -14.14
N THR A 262 15.93 29.34 -14.87
CA THR A 262 16.55 28.13 -15.44
C THR A 262 17.84 27.80 -14.71
N PHE A 263 18.02 26.55 -14.32
CA PHE A 263 19.19 26.07 -13.60
C PHE A 263 19.48 24.60 -13.94
N GLU A 264 20.57 24.04 -13.43
CA GLU A 264 21.02 22.70 -13.80
C GLU A 264 20.58 21.66 -12.76
N LYS A 265 19.92 20.58 -13.20
CA LYS A 265 19.66 19.39 -12.40
C LYS A 265 20.89 18.47 -12.44
N LEU A 266 21.39 18.08 -11.28
CA LEU A 266 22.58 17.23 -11.14
C LEU A 266 22.23 15.77 -10.83
N GLU A 267 21.29 15.54 -9.93
CA GLU A 267 20.88 14.19 -9.52
C GLU A 267 19.37 14.02 -9.67
N ASP A 268 18.94 12.77 -9.85
CA ASP A 268 17.53 12.39 -9.92
C ASP A 268 16.82 12.47 -8.56
N GLU A 269 15.51 12.29 -8.58
CA GLU A 269 14.66 12.30 -7.39
C GLU A 269 15.07 11.21 -6.40
N ASP A 270 15.32 11.60 -5.15
CA ASP A 270 15.60 10.69 -4.05
C ASP A 270 14.31 10.03 -3.50
N GLU A 271 14.44 9.18 -2.47
CA GLU A 271 13.30 8.49 -1.84
C GLU A 271 12.30 9.45 -1.16
N GLN A 272 12.67 10.71 -0.96
CA GLN A 272 11.89 11.75 -0.28
C GLN A 272 11.30 12.79 -1.25
N GLY A 273 11.57 12.67 -2.56
CA GLY A 273 11.03 13.57 -3.59
C GLY A 273 11.90 14.79 -3.91
N TRP A 274 13.16 14.80 -3.48
CA TRP A 274 14.11 15.89 -3.68
C TRP A 274 15.09 15.60 -4.80
N CYS A 275 15.45 16.64 -5.56
CA CYS A 275 16.51 16.60 -6.55
C CYS A 275 17.62 17.56 -6.15
N LYS A 276 18.86 17.22 -6.52
CA LYS A 276 20.02 18.09 -6.38
C LYS A 276 20.18 18.97 -7.62
N GLY A 277 20.38 20.27 -7.42
CA GLY A 277 20.51 21.24 -8.50
C GLY A 277 21.61 22.25 -8.26
N ARG A 278 22.09 22.85 -9.34
CA ARG A 278 23.09 23.92 -9.35
C ARG A 278 22.51 25.17 -9.97
N LYS A 279 22.51 26.26 -9.19
CA LYS A 279 22.11 27.60 -9.65
C LYS A 279 23.14 28.62 -9.17
N GLU A 280 23.62 29.45 -10.09
CA GLU A 280 24.59 30.52 -9.80
C GLU A 280 25.85 30.04 -9.03
N GLY A 281 26.29 28.80 -9.29
CA GLY A 281 27.45 28.19 -8.64
C GLY A 281 27.19 27.63 -7.23
N ARG A 282 25.96 27.71 -6.71
CA ARG A 282 25.54 27.05 -5.48
C ARG A 282 24.81 25.74 -5.81
N VAL A 283 25.20 24.67 -5.14
CA VAL A 283 24.51 23.38 -5.18
C VAL A 283 23.56 23.29 -3.99
N GLY A 284 22.35 22.81 -4.22
CA GLY A 284 21.35 22.61 -3.18
C GLY A 284 20.23 21.68 -3.59
N LEU A 285 19.40 21.29 -2.63
CA LEU A 285 18.22 20.46 -2.81
C LEU A 285 17.00 21.30 -3.21
N TYR A 286 16.14 20.74 -4.05
CA TYR A 286 14.86 21.31 -4.39
C TYR A 286 13.80 20.22 -4.67
N PRO A 287 12.50 20.52 -4.50
CA PRO A 287 11.45 19.53 -4.78
C PRO A 287 11.33 19.24 -6.28
N ALA A 288 11.35 17.96 -6.67
CA ALA A 288 11.28 17.55 -8.08
C ALA A 288 10.05 18.11 -8.82
N ASN A 289 8.93 18.24 -8.12
CA ASN A 289 7.65 18.70 -8.66
C ASN A 289 7.59 20.20 -9.00
N TYR A 290 8.63 20.98 -8.65
CA TYR A 290 8.67 22.43 -8.84
C TYR A 290 9.38 22.85 -10.12
N VAL A 291 9.89 21.89 -10.91
CA VAL A 291 10.63 22.17 -12.13
C VAL A 291 10.15 21.30 -13.29
N GLU A 292 10.46 21.74 -14.50
CA GLU A 292 10.32 20.95 -15.72
C GLU A 292 11.65 20.91 -16.49
N PRO A 293 11.98 19.80 -17.17
CA PRO A 293 13.15 19.73 -18.03
C PRO A 293 12.99 20.68 -19.23
N VAL A 294 14.01 21.48 -19.50
CA VAL A 294 14.09 22.33 -20.69
C VAL A 294 14.78 21.52 -21.79
N ALA A 295 13.98 21.01 -22.72
CA ALA A 295 14.47 20.32 -23.91
C ALA A 295 15.00 21.31 -24.97
#